data_AF-A0AAN8DHU6-F1
#
_entry.id   AF-A0AAN8DHU6-F1
#
_cell.length_a   1.000
_cell.length_b   1.000
_cell.length_c   1.000
_cell.angle_alpha   90.00
_cell.angle_beta   90.00
_cell.angle_gamma   90.00
#
_symmetry.space_group_name_H-M   'P 1'
#
loop_
_entity.id
_entity.type
_entity.pdbx_description
1 polymer ?
#
loop_
_entity_poly.entity_id
_entity_poly.type
_entity_poly.pdbx_seq_one_letter_code
_entity_poly.pdbx_strand_id
1 'polypeptide(L)'
;MKMRTNPFTLITDGSNDTGREKMNPLTVRAGLGFLEVCGFDPEDLTVDVGYWFKGSTNRKGYLTEFCELHGSEYLEILMHVSIRWLSLERCLTRILQQYEPLASYFKSSDEKQPRFRRLLEAFSNPMTEVYLLFYQATLPVFSTFNLLLQREKSSIFLLHDEIRSFIRKLLSKFLKPAAPGIA
;
A
#
# COMPACT_ATOMS: atom_id res chain seq x y z
N MET A 1 4.48 11.19 25.86
CA MET A 1 4.15 10.46 24.63
C MET A 1 4.41 11.39 23.45
N LYS A 2 5.58 11.28 22.80
CA LYS A 2 5.90 12.07 21.58
C LYS A 2 5.55 11.19 20.38
N MET A 3 4.65 11.68 19.51
CA MET A 3 4.47 11.10 18.19
C MET A 3 5.80 11.13 17.43
N ARG A 4 6.04 10.10 16.61
CA ARG A 4 7.20 10.05 15.72
C ARG A 4 7.19 11.29 14.83
N THR A 5 8.22 12.12 14.92
CA THR A 5 8.36 13.37 14.13
C THR A 5 8.77 13.12 12.69
N ASN A 6 9.10 11.88 12.32
CA ASN A 6 9.39 11.48 10.95
C ASN A 6 8.77 10.09 10.68
N PRO A 7 7.81 9.98 9.75
CA PRO A 7 7.08 8.74 9.52
C PRO A 7 7.87 7.59 8.86
N PHE A 8 9.19 7.71 8.63
CA PHE A 8 9.90 6.79 7.70
C PHE A 8 11.28 6.29 8.15
N THR A 9 11.62 6.36 9.44
CA THR A 9 12.81 5.65 9.93
C THR A 9 12.45 4.21 10.31
N LEU A 10 12.49 3.32 9.33
CA LEU A 10 12.73 1.89 9.56
C LEU A 10 14.24 1.66 9.73
N ILE A 11 14.55 0.63 10.53
CA ILE A 11 15.92 0.19 10.85
C ILE A 11 16.75 0.13 9.58
N THR A 12 17.81 0.93 9.54
CA THR A 12 18.71 1.09 8.40
C THR A 12 19.46 -0.22 8.14
N ASP A 13 19.16 -0.89 7.04
CA ASP A 13 20.16 -1.63 6.26
C ASP A 13 20.90 -0.63 5.35
N GLY A 14 21.51 0.39 5.96
CA GLY A 14 22.50 1.27 5.33
C GLY A 14 22.10 2.11 4.11
N SER A 15 20.88 1.98 3.57
CA SER A 15 20.40 2.80 2.46
C SER A 15 19.42 3.87 2.95
N ASN A 16 19.93 5.08 3.18
CA ASN A 16 19.13 6.24 3.57
C ASN A 16 18.42 6.92 2.37
N ASP A 17 18.59 6.43 1.15
CA ASP A 17 18.01 7.08 -0.04
C ASP A 17 16.55 6.65 -0.23
N THR A 18 15.65 7.33 0.49
CA THR A 18 14.20 7.30 0.22
C THR A 18 13.83 8.08 -1.05
N GLY A 19 14.81 8.68 -1.74
CA GLY A 19 14.61 9.53 -2.92
C GLY A 19 13.91 10.86 -2.64
N ARG A 20 13.51 11.15 -1.39
CA ARG A 20 12.71 12.33 -1.03
C ARG A 20 13.38 13.65 -1.32
N GLU A 21 14.67 13.74 -1.02
CA GLU A 21 15.46 14.95 -1.30
C GLU A 21 15.57 15.25 -2.79
N LYS A 22 15.34 14.22 -3.64
CA LYS A 22 15.33 14.33 -5.10
C LYS A 22 13.91 14.56 -5.66
N MET A 23 12.87 14.47 -4.84
CA MET A 23 11.49 14.66 -5.28
C MET A 23 11.12 16.14 -5.35
N ASN A 24 10.15 16.46 -6.22
CA ASN A 24 9.58 17.80 -6.28
C ASN A 24 8.99 18.20 -4.91
N PRO A 25 9.35 19.38 -4.34
CA PRO A 25 8.89 19.79 -3.02
C PRO A 25 7.36 19.89 -2.88
N LEU A 26 6.64 20.22 -3.95
CA LEU A 26 5.17 20.25 -3.95
C LEU A 26 4.59 18.84 -3.79
N THR A 27 5.18 17.85 -4.47
CA THR A 27 4.79 16.44 -4.33
C THR A 27 5.01 15.96 -2.90
N VAL A 28 6.15 16.29 -2.30
CA VAL A 28 6.45 15.93 -0.90
C VAL A 28 5.42 16.57 0.04
N ARG A 29 5.13 17.86 -0.14
CA ARG A 29 4.14 18.57 0.69
C ARG A 29 2.72 17.99 0.54
N ALA A 30 2.30 17.68 -0.68
CA ALA A 30 0.99 17.09 -0.93
C ALA A 30 0.86 15.70 -0.29
N GLY A 31 1.89 14.86 -0.41
CA GLY A 31 1.94 13.55 0.23
C GLY A 31 1.91 13.63 1.75
N LEU A 32 2.68 14.55 2.35
CA LEU A 32 2.66 14.79 3.79
C LEU A 32 1.31 15.30 4.29
N GLY A 33 0.66 16.20 3.56
CA GLY A 33 -0.67 16.70 3.93
C GLY A 33 -1.72 15.59 3.95
N PHE A 34 -1.68 14.65 3.00
CA PHE A 34 -2.58 13.49 3.04
C PHE A 34 -2.29 12.60 4.26
N LEU A 35 -1.00 12.33 4.53
CA LEU A 35 -0.59 11.53 5.68
C LEU A 35 -1.01 12.15 7.02
N GLU A 36 -0.90 13.47 7.16
CA GLU A 36 -1.35 14.20 8.37
C GLU A 36 -2.86 14.06 8.60
N VAL A 37 -3.65 14.03 7.53
CA VAL A 37 -5.11 13.88 7.62
C VAL A 37 -5.51 12.43 7.90
N CYS A 38 -4.93 11.46 7.19
CA CYS A 38 -5.34 10.07 7.32
C CYS A 38 -4.71 9.35 8.52
N GLY A 39 -3.54 9.81 8.99
CA GLY A 39 -2.75 9.15 10.03
C GLY A 39 -2.33 7.72 9.67
N PHE A 40 -2.39 7.37 8.39
CA PHE A 40 -2.26 6.00 7.88
C PHE A 40 -1.25 5.96 6.74
N ASP A 41 -0.24 5.11 6.90
CA ASP A 41 0.71 4.80 5.84
C ASP A 41 0.54 3.34 5.38
N PRO A 42 0.13 3.08 4.12
CA PRO A 42 0.02 1.73 3.60
C PRO A 42 1.35 0.98 3.59
N GLU A 43 2.48 1.69 3.48
CA GLU A 43 3.80 1.09 3.46
C GLU A 43 4.15 0.49 4.82
N ASP A 44 3.97 1.27 5.90
CA ASP A 44 4.16 0.80 7.28
C ASP A 44 3.29 -0.42 7.58
N LEU A 45 2.02 -0.41 7.17
CA LEU A 45 1.13 -1.55 7.37
C LEU A 45 1.64 -2.80 6.64
N THR A 46 1.99 -2.68 5.35
CA THR A 46 2.45 -3.83 4.55
C THR A 46 3.76 -4.40 5.07
N VAL A 47 4.68 -3.55 5.53
CA VAL A 47 5.92 -3.97 6.17
C VAL A 47 5.63 -4.70 7.48
N ASP A 48 4.80 -4.14 8.35
CA ASP A 48 4.49 -4.78 9.64
C ASP A 48 3.75 -6.11 9.45
N VAL A 49 2.77 -6.20 8.54
CA VAL A 49 2.09 -7.47 8.23
C VAL A 49 3.10 -8.50 7.70
N GLY A 50 3.91 -8.13 6.71
CA GLY A 50 4.91 -9.02 6.13
C GLY A 50 5.87 -9.58 7.18
N TYR A 51 6.49 -8.70 7.96
CA TYR A 51 7.45 -9.13 8.98
C TYR A 51 6.80 -9.79 10.21
N TRP A 52 5.50 -9.63 10.46
CA TRP A 52 4.80 -10.38 11.50
C TRP A 52 4.73 -11.87 11.17
N PHE A 53 4.39 -12.20 9.93
CA PHE A 53 4.27 -13.58 9.46
C PHE A 53 5.58 -14.17 8.90
N LYS A 54 6.59 -13.33 8.66
CA LYS A 54 7.91 -13.75 8.14
C LYS A 54 8.54 -14.83 9.03
N GLY A 55 8.77 -16.00 8.45
CA GLY A 55 9.48 -17.11 9.09
C GLY A 55 8.73 -17.82 10.22
N SER A 56 7.49 -17.44 10.53
CA SER A 56 6.70 -18.08 11.59
C SER A 56 5.64 -19.02 11.01
N THR A 57 5.93 -20.31 11.01
CA THR A 57 4.97 -21.36 10.61
C THR A 57 3.74 -21.38 11.49
N ASN A 58 3.91 -21.21 12.81
CA ASN A 58 2.79 -21.15 13.76
C ASN A 58 1.84 -20.00 13.43
N ARG A 59 2.32 -18.77 13.26
CA ARG A 59 1.45 -17.62 12.95
C ARG A 59 0.71 -17.79 11.62
N LYS A 60 1.39 -18.36 10.62
CA LYS A 60 0.76 -18.69 9.33
C LYS A 60 -0.34 -19.75 9.49
N GLY A 61 -0.08 -20.82 10.26
CA GLY A 61 -1.07 -21.85 10.56
C GLY A 61 -2.32 -21.29 11.25
N TYR A 62 -2.14 -20.48 12.30
CA TYR A 62 -3.26 -19.81 12.95
C TYR A 62 -4.05 -18.91 11.99
N LEU A 63 -3.36 -18.14 11.12
CA LEU A 63 -4.06 -17.33 10.12
C LEU A 63 -4.85 -18.18 9.13
N THR A 64 -4.36 -19.37 8.75
CA THR A 64 -5.10 -20.32 7.92
C THR A 64 -6.42 -20.73 8.57
N GLU A 65 -6.42 -21.01 9.88
CA GLU A 65 -7.67 -21.31 10.62
C GLU A 65 -8.67 -20.14 10.55
N PHE A 66 -8.20 -18.89 10.67
CA PHE A 66 -9.06 -17.71 10.46
C PHE A 66 -9.55 -17.59 9.01
N CYS A 67 -8.74 -17.92 8.01
CA CYS A 67 -9.18 -17.95 6.62
C CYS A 67 -10.35 -18.94 6.44
N GLU A 68 -10.24 -20.14 6.99
CA GLU A 68 -11.28 -21.17 6.97
C GLU A 68 -12.56 -20.72 7.68
N LEU A 69 -12.44 -20.08 8.86
CA LEU A 69 -13.58 -19.51 9.59
C LEU A 69 -14.37 -18.47 8.78
N HIS A 70 -13.68 -17.72 7.92
CA HIS A 70 -14.28 -16.72 7.03
C HIS A 70 -14.65 -17.27 5.65
N GLY A 71 -14.54 -18.59 5.42
CA GLY A 71 -14.85 -19.22 4.14
C GLY A 71 -13.92 -18.79 3.00
N SER A 72 -12.67 -18.44 3.33
CA SER A 72 -11.64 -17.96 2.40
C SER A 72 -10.43 -18.89 2.37
N GLU A 73 -9.71 -18.92 1.26
CA GLU A 73 -8.45 -19.66 1.16
C GLU A 73 -7.30 -18.83 1.73
N TYR A 74 -6.37 -19.47 2.45
CA TYR A 74 -5.13 -18.81 2.85
C TYR A 74 -4.32 -18.39 1.62
N LEU A 75 -3.97 -17.12 1.56
CA LEU A 75 -3.05 -16.60 0.57
C LEU A 75 -1.72 -16.25 1.25
N GLU A 76 -0.59 -16.62 0.62
CA GLU A 76 0.71 -16.29 1.21
C GLU A 76 0.88 -14.79 1.40
N ILE A 77 1.27 -14.38 2.62
CA ILE A 77 1.60 -12.98 2.92
C ILE A 77 2.87 -12.57 2.18
N LEU A 78 2.76 -11.49 1.42
CA LEU A 78 3.86 -10.93 0.64
C LEU A 78 4.69 -9.94 1.47
N MET A 79 5.97 -9.85 1.15
CA MET A 79 6.90 -8.90 1.76
C MET A 79 7.04 -7.66 0.89
N HIS A 80 6.90 -6.49 1.51
CA HIS A 80 7.20 -5.20 0.89
C HIS A 80 8.53 -4.62 1.40
N VAL A 81 9.22 -3.87 0.54
CA VAL A 81 10.38 -3.03 0.88
C VAL A 81 10.22 -1.72 0.11
N SER A 82 10.45 -0.59 0.80
CA SER A 82 10.17 0.78 0.38
C SER A 82 10.59 1.15 -1.03
N ILE A 83 11.76 0.67 -1.46
CA ILE A 83 12.34 0.98 -2.77
C ILE A 83 11.69 0.21 -3.94
N ARG A 84 10.73 -0.69 -3.67
CA ARG A 84 10.03 -1.51 -4.67
C ARG A 84 8.55 -1.20 -4.69
N TRP A 85 8.20 0.01 -5.10
CA TRP A 85 6.83 0.49 -5.17
C TRP A 85 5.85 -0.45 -5.95
N LEU A 86 6.30 -1.23 -6.94
CA LEU A 86 5.48 -2.27 -7.59
C LEU A 86 5.04 -3.40 -6.66
N SER A 87 5.83 -3.73 -5.64
CA SER A 87 5.44 -4.75 -4.65
C SER A 87 4.41 -4.20 -3.65
N LEU A 88 4.32 -2.89 -3.47
CA LEU A 88 3.32 -2.27 -2.57
C LEU A 88 1.91 -2.61 -3.02
N GLU A 89 1.58 -2.40 -4.31
CA GLU A 89 0.27 -2.74 -4.86
C GLU A 89 -0.07 -4.22 -4.64
N ARG A 90 0.89 -5.12 -4.88
CA ARG A 90 0.70 -6.57 -4.69
C ARG A 90 0.45 -6.91 -3.22
N CYS A 91 1.21 -6.32 -2.29
CA CYS A 91 1.05 -6.56 -0.87
C CYS A 91 -0.28 -6.02 -0.34
N LEU A 92 -0.68 -4.81 -0.76
CA LEU A 92 -1.98 -4.22 -0.39
C LEU A 92 -3.14 -5.04 -0.93
N THR A 93 -3.07 -5.46 -2.19
CA THR A 93 -4.07 -6.35 -2.80
C THR A 93 -4.16 -7.66 -2.04
N ARG A 94 -3.02 -8.26 -1.67
CA ARG A 94 -2.98 -9.48 -0.87
C ARG A 94 -3.63 -9.29 0.50
N ILE A 95 -3.34 -8.19 1.21
CA ILE A 95 -3.97 -7.89 2.49
C ILE A 95 -5.49 -7.75 2.33
N LEU A 96 -5.95 -7.00 1.32
CA LEU A 96 -7.38 -6.82 1.05
C LEU A 96 -8.11 -8.13 0.74
N GLN A 97 -7.49 -9.05 -0.02
CA GLN A 97 -8.09 -10.34 -0.37
C GLN A 97 -8.37 -11.26 0.83
N GLN A 98 -7.74 -11.01 1.97
CA GLN A 98 -7.91 -11.77 3.22
C GLN A 98 -8.04 -10.81 4.41
N TYR A 99 -8.67 -9.65 4.19
CA TYR A 99 -8.77 -8.58 5.19
C TYR A 99 -9.55 -9.05 6.44
N GLU A 100 -10.70 -9.67 6.23
CA GLU A 100 -11.56 -10.19 7.32
C GLU A 100 -10.86 -11.26 8.19
N PRO A 101 -10.21 -12.29 7.61
CA PRO A 101 -9.35 -13.20 8.35
C PRO A 101 -8.25 -12.50 9.16
N LEU A 102 -7.52 -11.55 8.54
CA LEU A 102 -6.46 -10.81 9.22
C LEU A 102 -7.01 -9.96 10.37
N ALA A 103 -8.12 -9.27 10.15
CA ALA A 103 -8.76 -8.43 11.15
C ALA A 103 -9.20 -9.27 12.36
N SER A 104 -9.77 -10.44 12.11
CA SER A 104 -10.18 -11.38 13.16
C SER A 104 -8.97 -11.96 13.90
N TYR A 105 -7.91 -12.35 13.18
CA TYR A 105 -6.66 -12.85 13.75
C TYR A 105 -6.01 -11.85 14.72
N PHE A 106 -5.91 -10.57 14.33
CA PHE A 106 -5.28 -9.58 15.22
C PHE A 106 -6.17 -9.23 16.41
N LYS A 107 -7.51 -9.25 16.25
CA LYS A 107 -8.46 -8.98 17.34
C LYS A 107 -8.61 -10.14 18.34
N SER A 108 -8.15 -11.35 18.00
CA SER A 108 -8.32 -12.53 18.83
C SER A 108 -7.23 -12.74 19.91
N SER A 109 -6.19 -11.90 19.93
CA SER A 109 -5.04 -12.06 20.83
C SER A 109 -4.60 -10.72 21.44
N ASP A 110 -3.96 -10.77 22.60
CA ASP A 110 -3.38 -9.60 23.27
C ASP A 110 -1.88 -9.81 23.48
N GLU A 111 -1.12 -9.68 22.39
CA GLU A 111 0.33 -9.81 22.41
C GLU A 111 1.02 -8.46 22.67
N LYS A 112 2.01 -8.45 23.56
CA LYS A 112 2.68 -7.21 24.00
C LYS A 112 3.67 -6.63 22.98
N GLN A 113 4.05 -7.42 21.97
CA GLN A 113 5.02 -7.04 20.95
C GLN A 113 4.60 -5.73 20.25
N PRO A 114 5.50 -4.73 20.13
CA PRO A 114 5.14 -3.42 19.56
C PRO A 114 4.53 -3.49 18.15
N ARG A 115 5.01 -4.41 17.31
CA ARG A 115 4.46 -4.65 15.97
C ARG A 115 3.02 -5.18 16.03
N PHE A 116 2.76 -6.15 16.89
CA PHE A 116 1.42 -6.68 17.06
C PHE A 116 0.44 -5.58 17.49
N ARG A 117 0.83 -4.74 18.46
CA ARG A 117 -0.02 -3.63 18.90
C ARG A 117 -0.35 -2.62 17.79
N ARG A 118 0.61 -2.29 16.93
CA ARG A 118 0.34 -1.44 15.74
C ARG A 118 -0.60 -2.12 14.75
N LEU A 119 -0.45 -3.43 14.53
CA LEU A 119 -1.34 -4.20 13.66
C LEU A 119 -2.76 -4.30 14.25
N LEU A 120 -2.88 -4.59 15.54
CA LEU A 120 -4.15 -4.61 16.25
C LEU A 120 -4.84 -3.24 16.16
N GLU A 121 -4.12 -2.14 16.39
CA GLU A 121 -4.65 -0.78 16.27
C GLU A 121 -5.14 -0.51 14.83
N ALA A 122 -4.32 -0.84 13.82
CA ALA A 122 -4.70 -0.67 12.42
C ALA A 122 -5.94 -1.48 12.02
N PHE A 123 -5.98 -2.78 12.32
CA PHE A 123 -7.12 -3.64 11.97
C PHE A 123 -8.36 -3.41 12.86
N SER A 124 -8.22 -2.66 13.95
CA SER A 124 -9.36 -2.20 14.76
C SER A 124 -9.95 -0.88 14.27
N ASN A 125 -9.18 -0.10 13.50
CA ASN A 125 -9.67 1.14 12.93
C ASN A 125 -10.55 0.87 11.69
N PRO A 126 -11.83 1.29 11.68
CA PRO A 126 -12.73 1.05 10.56
C PRO A 126 -12.30 1.76 9.26
N MET A 127 -11.45 2.78 9.34
CA MET A 127 -10.96 3.49 8.15
C MET A 127 -9.82 2.77 7.43
N THR A 128 -9.15 1.82 8.08
CA THR A 128 -7.97 1.14 7.49
C THR A 128 -8.32 0.45 6.18
N GLU A 129 -9.42 -0.32 6.15
CA GLU A 129 -9.86 -0.99 4.91
C GLU A 129 -10.22 0.01 3.82
N VAL A 130 -10.90 1.11 4.18
CA VAL A 130 -11.28 2.18 3.25
C VAL A 130 -10.05 2.80 2.61
N TYR A 131 -9.00 3.07 3.39
CA TYR A 131 -7.73 3.57 2.87
C TYR A 131 -7.05 2.55 1.97
N LEU A 132 -7.02 1.28 2.35
CA LEU A 132 -6.49 0.21 1.51
C LEU A 132 -7.20 0.11 0.16
N LEU A 133 -8.54 0.16 0.14
CA LEU A 133 -9.35 0.17 -1.07
C LEU A 133 -9.05 1.41 -1.94
N PHE A 134 -8.90 2.58 -1.31
CA PHE A 134 -8.50 3.80 -2.02
C PHE A 134 -7.13 3.65 -2.71
N TYR A 135 -6.14 3.09 -2.02
CA TYR A 135 -4.82 2.83 -2.60
C TYR A 135 -4.88 1.77 -3.70
N GLN A 136 -5.62 0.67 -3.49
CA GLN A 136 -5.82 -0.37 -4.50
C GLN A 136 -6.48 0.17 -5.77
N ALA A 137 -7.38 1.15 -5.66
CA ALA A 137 -8.02 1.79 -6.82
C ALA A 137 -7.11 2.80 -7.54
N THR A 138 -6.02 3.24 -6.90
CA THR A 138 -5.15 4.33 -7.37
C THR A 138 -3.83 3.82 -7.94
N LEU A 139 -3.17 2.90 -7.23
CA LEU A 139 -1.85 2.36 -7.61
C LEU A 139 -1.80 1.71 -9.01
N PRO A 140 -2.81 0.95 -9.47
CA PRO A 140 -2.74 0.29 -10.78
C PRO A 140 -2.55 1.23 -11.97
N VAL A 141 -3.00 2.49 -11.85
CA VAL A 141 -2.78 3.51 -12.89
C VAL A 141 -1.30 3.75 -13.10
N PHE A 142 -0.54 3.78 -12.02
CA PHE A 142 0.91 3.97 -12.07
C PHE A 142 1.62 2.68 -12.42
N SER A 143 1.29 1.56 -11.78
CA SER A 143 1.99 0.28 -11.98
C SER A 143 1.89 -0.23 -13.41
N THR A 144 0.73 -0.09 -14.04
CA THR A 144 0.54 -0.46 -15.45
C THR A 144 1.50 0.32 -16.35
N PHE A 145 1.56 1.65 -16.17
CA PHE A 145 2.42 2.51 -16.97
C PHE A 145 3.90 2.26 -16.70
N ASN A 146 4.30 2.06 -15.44
CA ASN A 146 5.69 1.83 -15.12
C ASN A 146 6.17 0.42 -15.54
N LEU A 147 5.33 -0.61 -15.47
CA LEU A 147 5.65 -1.92 -16.06
C LEU A 147 5.91 -1.81 -17.58
N LEU A 148 5.22 -0.90 -18.26
CA LEU A 148 5.51 -0.61 -19.66
C LEU A 148 6.88 0.07 -19.85
N LEU A 149 7.22 1.05 -19.00
CA LEU A 149 8.53 1.72 -19.03
C LEU A 149 9.71 0.78 -18.68
N GLN A 150 9.46 -0.25 -17.87
CA GLN A 150 10.46 -1.25 -17.47
C GLN A 150 10.60 -2.42 -18.46
N ARG A 151 9.89 -2.41 -19.60
CA ARG A 151 10.04 -3.46 -20.61
C ARG A 151 11.46 -3.47 -21.17
N GLU A 152 12.06 -4.65 -21.25
CA GLU A 152 13.39 -4.84 -21.86
C GLU A 152 13.40 -4.51 -23.36
N LYS A 153 12.26 -4.69 -24.04
CA LYS A 153 12.13 -4.41 -25.48
C LYS A 153 11.74 -2.96 -25.74
N SER A 154 12.44 -2.32 -26.67
CA SER A 154 12.15 -0.95 -27.10
C SER A 154 10.70 -0.82 -27.59
N SER A 155 9.93 0.03 -26.92
CA SER A 155 8.52 0.29 -27.22
C SER A 155 8.29 1.76 -27.55
N ILE A 156 9.26 2.43 -28.18
CA ILE A 156 9.24 3.90 -28.41
C ILE A 156 8.02 4.34 -29.21
N PHE A 157 7.55 3.50 -30.14
CA PHE A 157 6.36 3.76 -30.95
C PHE A 157 5.05 3.76 -30.14
N LEU A 158 5.02 3.10 -28.97
CA LEU A 158 3.87 3.09 -28.06
C LEU A 158 3.93 4.21 -27.03
N LEU A 159 5.12 4.75 -26.76
CA LEU A 159 5.38 5.58 -25.59
C LEU A 159 4.49 6.82 -25.53
N HIS A 160 4.34 7.52 -26.65
CA HIS A 160 3.51 8.73 -26.71
C HIS A 160 2.04 8.43 -26.39
N ASP A 161 1.48 7.38 -26.97
CA ASP A 161 0.07 7.01 -26.79
C ASP A 161 -0.20 6.51 -25.36
N GLU A 162 0.76 5.77 -24.80
CA GLU A 162 0.69 5.27 -23.43
C GLU A 162 0.85 6.37 -22.38
N ILE A 163 1.74 7.34 -22.59
CA ILE A 163 1.83 8.54 -21.74
C ILE A 163 0.51 9.32 -21.77
N ARG A 164 -0.05 9.53 -22.97
CA ARG A 164 -1.32 10.23 -23.14
C ARG A 164 -2.46 9.48 -22.44
N SER A 165 -2.50 8.16 -22.57
CA SER A 165 -3.45 7.28 -21.89
C SER A 165 -3.32 7.37 -20.38
N PHE A 166 -2.09 7.29 -19.85
CA PHE A 166 -1.79 7.43 -18.43
C PHE A 166 -2.26 8.78 -17.87
N ILE A 167 -1.90 9.89 -18.51
CA ILE A 167 -2.31 11.24 -18.08
C ILE A 167 -3.84 11.36 -18.09
N ARG A 168 -4.52 10.87 -19.13
CA ARG A 168 -6.00 10.89 -19.18
C ARG A 168 -6.63 10.09 -18.05
N LYS A 169 -6.16 8.87 -17.79
CA LYS A 169 -6.65 8.02 -16.68
C LYS A 169 -6.40 8.66 -15.31
N LEU A 170 -5.29 9.36 -15.16
CA LEU A 170 -4.96 10.07 -13.92
C LEU A 170 -5.89 11.28 -13.76
N LEU A 171 -5.99 12.13 -14.77
CA LEU A 171 -6.81 13.34 -14.73
C LEU A 171 -8.30 13.04 -14.60
N SER A 172 -8.82 11.97 -15.20
CA SER A 172 -10.24 11.59 -15.10
C SER A 172 -10.67 11.23 -13.68
N LYS A 173 -9.73 10.97 -12.77
CA LYS A 173 -10.02 10.73 -11.34
C LYS A 173 -10.20 12.03 -10.55
N PHE A 174 -9.74 13.17 -11.07
CA PHE A 174 -9.74 14.46 -10.34
C PHE A 174 -10.52 15.56 -11.06
N LEU A 175 -10.62 15.50 -12.38
CA LEU A 175 -11.32 16.49 -13.19
C LEU A 175 -12.77 16.05 -13.41
N LYS A 176 -13.70 16.98 -13.18
CA LYS A 176 -15.09 16.80 -13.61
C LYS A 176 -15.12 16.86 -15.15
N PRO A 177 -15.89 16.00 -15.82
CA PRO A 177 -16.09 16.14 -17.26
C PRO A 177 -16.69 17.52 -17.52
N ALA A 178 -16.05 18.31 -18.38
CA ALA A 178 -16.66 19.53 -18.89
C ALA A 178 -17.91 19.10 -19.67
N ALA A 179 -19.08 19.58 -19.26
CA ALA A 179 -20.28 19.39 -20.06
C ALA A 179 -19.99 19.93 -21.46
N PRO A 180 -20.28 19.18 -22.55
CA PRO A 180 -20.17 19.74 -23.88
C PRO A 180 -21.10 20.96 -23.91
N GLY A 181 -20.51 22.15 -24.04
CA GLY A 181 -21.27 23.38 -24.20
C GLY A 181 -22.21 23.19 -25.38
N ILE A 182 -23.51 23.31 -25.12
CA ILE A 182 -24.52 23.39 -26.16
C ILE A 182 -24.19 24.69 -26.90
N ALA A 183 -23.59 24.54 -28.08
CA ALA A 183 -23.34 25.63 -29.01
C ALA A 183 -24.64 26.02 -29.73
#